data_AF-A0A933C3H3-F1
#
_entry.id   AF-A0A933C3H3-F1
#
_cell.length_a   1.000
_cell.length_b   1.000
_cell.length_c   1.000
_cell.angle_alpha   90.00
_cell.angle_beta   90.00
_cell.angle_gamma   90.00
#
_symmetry.space_group_name_H-M   'P 1'
#
loop_
_entity.id
_entity.type
_entity.pdbx_description
1 polymer ?
#
loop_
_entity_poly.entity_id
_entity_poly.type
_entity_poly.pdbx_seq_one_letter_code
_entity_poly.pdbx_strand_id
1 'polypeptide(L)'
;MTGPVDLPRFDAAPAALPAEELTSSEVGELLSTLTKAFRASQLYQAKNPMYQRFLGAIQDAFRRIWERAPSLRLMVEEQALRWQEQKISVGEGRESFAFLFYKDGIRSLTFLPGFEDEVERFMAAVSRARQIDQSGDDLVTLLWEQEFQCFQYGYVDMLAEGVEMYEAKGTGLETVQPQQIAAQVNAEVQETAAAGEEQSAQPVTEAA
;
A
#
# COMPACT_ATOMS: atom_id res chain seq x y z
N MET A 1 -18.66 41.86 -15.35
CA MET A 1 -19.23 41.63 -14.01
C MET A 1 -19.53 40.14 -13.91
N THR A 2 -18.64 39.43 -13.22
CA THR A 2 -18.51 37.97 -13.19
C THR A 2 -19.70 37.35 -12.46
N GLY A 3 -20.45 36.47 -13.14
CA GLY A 3 -21.54 35.72 -12.52
C GLY A 3 -21.01 34.69 -11.52
N PRO A 4 -21.83 34.24 -10.55
CA PRO A 4 -21.41 33.23 -9.59
C PRO A 4 -21.15 31.90 -10.32
N VAL A 5 -19.97 31.35 -10.08
CA VAL A 5 -19.56 30.02 -10.54
C VAL A 5 -20.37 29.00 -9.74
N ASP A 6 -21.26 28.29 -10.43
CA ASP A 6 -21.99 27.14 -9.89
C ASP A 6 -20.97 26.00 -9.69
N LEU A 7 -20.61 25.74 -8.43
CA LEU A 7 -19.76 24.61 -8.07
C LEU A 7 -20.61 23.33 -8.18
N PRO A 8 -20.10 22.25 -8.79
CA PRO A 8 -20.83 20.99 -8.82
C PRO A 8 -21.08 20.51 -7.38
N ARG A 9 -22.35 20.48 -7.02
CA ARG A 9 -22.84 19.76 -5.84
C ARG A 9 -22.54 18.28 -6.07
N PHE A 10 -21.67 17.70 -5.25
CA PHE A 10 -21.47 16.25 -5.19
C PHE A 10 -22.75 15.59 -4.68
N ASP A 11 -23.72 15.43 -5.55
CA ASP A 11 -24.85 14.53 -5.35
C ASP A 11 -24.37 13.12 -5.73
N ALA A 12 -23.70 12.46 -4.79
CA ALA A 12 -23.46 11.04 -4.89
C ALA A 12 -24.67 10.31 -4.30
N ALA A 13 -25.56 9.83 -5.18
CA ALA A 13 -26.61 8.89 -4.83
C ALA A 13 -26.01 7.62 -4.17
N PRO A 14 -26.75 6.95 -3.24
CA PRO A 14 -26.19 5.95 -2.35
C PRO A 14 -26.02 4.62 -3.07
N ALA A 15 -24.80 4.34 -3.54
CA ALA A 15 -24.48 3.08 -4.19
C ALA A 15 -23.97 2.06 -3.18
N ALA A 16 -24.89 1.19 -2.75
CA ALA A 16 -24.70 -0.07 -2.02
C ALA A 16 -23.99 0.03 -0.66
N LEU A 17 -24.75 -0.20 0.43
CA LEU A 17 -24.17 -0.53 1.74
C LEU A 17 -23.33 -1.83 1.59
N PRO A 18 -22.00 -1.81 1.79
CA PRO A 18 -21.21 -3.03 1.75
C PRO A 18 -21.17 -3.70 3.13
N ALA A 19 -20.71 -4.95 3.14
CA ALA A 19 -20.41 -5.76 4.31
C ALA A 19 -19.71 -4.99 5.45
N GLU A 20 -19.99 -5.39 6.71
CA GLU A 20 -19.44 -4.81 7.96
C GLU A 20 -18.24 -3.89 7.75
N GLU A 21 -18.49 -2.58 7.74
CA GLU A 21 -17.45 -1.57 7.55
C GLU A 21 -16.36 -1.75 8.61
N LEU A 22 -15.10 -1.67 8.19
CA LEU A 22 -13.96 -1.77 9.10
C LEU A 22 -14.12 -0.75 10.24
N THR A 23 -13.92 -1.18 11.48
CA THR A 23 -14.10 -0.32 12.65
C THR A 23 -12.78 0.23 13.19
N SER A 24 -12.84 1.38 13.88
CA SER A 24 -11.66 1.94 14.55
C SER A 24 -11.10 1.02 15.63
N SER A 25 -11.92 0.15 16.23
CA SER A 25 -11.46 -0.83 17.22
C SER A 25 -10.55 -1.86 16.59
N GLU A 26 -10.94 -2.41 15.44
CA GLU A 26 -10.14 -3.41 14.71
C GLU A 26 -8.81 -2.84 14.24
N VAL A 27 -8.82 -1.61 13.72
CA VAL A 27 -7.58 -0.92 13.33
C VAL A 27 -6.71 -0.66 14.57
N GLY A 28 -7.32 -0.24 15.69
CA GLY A 28 -6.62 -0.06 16.95
C GLY A 28 -5.98 -1.35 17.48
N GLU A 29 -6.67 -2.48 17.37
CA GLU A 29 -6.17 -3.81 17.75
C GLU A 29 -5.02 -4.27 16.86
N LEU A 30 -5.13 -4.09 15.54
CA LEU A 30 -4.05 -4.34 14.59
C LEU A 30 -2.81 -3.52 14.95
N LEU A 31 -2.97 -2.21 15.15
CA LEU A 31 -1.87 -1.31 15.47
C LEU A 31 -1.25 -1.60 16.85
N SER A 32 -2.06 -1.98 17.83
CA SER A 32 -1.58 -2.45 19.13
C SER A 32 -0.75 -3.73 18.98
N THR A 33 -1.22 -4.67 18.16
CA THR A 33 -0.52 -5.93 17.89
C THR A 33 0.80 -5.68 17.17
N LEU A 34 0.81 -4.81 16.15
CA LEU A 34 2.00 -4.38 15.43
C LEU A 34 3.02 -3.73 16.37
N THR A 35 2.59 -2.81 17.23
CA THR A 35 3.45 -2.14 18.21
C THR A 35 4.06 -3.13 19.20
N LYS A 36 3.27 -4.10 19.70
CA LYS A 36 3.74 -5.15 20.62
C LYS A 36 4.75 -6.07 19.95
N ALA A 37 4.45 -6.52 18.73
CA ALA A 37 5.36 -7.35 17.95
C ALA A 37 6.69 -6.64 17.70
N PHE A 38 6.63 -5.33 17.43
CA PHE A 38 7.82 -4.53 17.19
C PHE A 38 8.67 -4.35 18.46
N ARG A 39 8.04 -4.17 19.63
CA ARG A 39 8.78 -4.22 20.90
C ARG A 39 9.37 -5.60 21.17
N ALA A 40 8.64 -6.66 20.85
CA ALA A 40 9.10 -8.04 21.04
C ALA A 40 10.25 -8.42 20.10
N SER A 41 10.26 -7.92 18.85
CA SER A 41 11.34 -8.14 17.89
C SER A 41 12.67 -7.54 18.36
N GLN A 42 12.64 -6.57 19.27
CA GLN A 42 13.86 -6.05 19.91
C GLN A 42 14.42 -6.99 20.97
N LEU A 43 13.57 -7.75 21.66
CA LEU A 43 13.95 -8.57 22.80
C LEU A 43 14.38 -9.98 22.38
N TYR A 44 13.90 -10.43 21.23
CA TYR A 44 14.06 -11.81 20.77
C TYR A 44 14.76 -11.86 19.41
N GLN A 45 15.78 -12.73 19.29
CA GLN A 45 16.39 -13.04 18.00
C GLN A 45 15.35 -13.68 17.06
N ALA A 46 15.49 -13.47 15.75
CA ALA A 46 14.54 -13.91 14.71
C ALA A 46 14.17 -15.41 14.76
N LYS A 47 15.02 -16.25 15.35
CA LYS A 47 14.79 -17.70 15.55
C LYS A 47 13.91 -18.05 16.76
N ASN A 48 13.40 -17.06 17.50
CA ASN A 48 12.57 -17.31 18.66
C ASN A 48 11.13 -17.67 18.25
N PRO A 49 10.56 -18.79 18.71
CA PRO A 49 9.17 -19.17 18.41
C PRO A 49 8.14 -18.11 18.83
N MET A 50 8.46 -17.25 19.79
CA MET A 50 7.61 -16.14 20.18
C MET A 50 7.52 -15.06 19.10
N TYR A 51 8.63 -14.76 18.42
CA TYR A 51 8.64 -13.81 17.31
C TYR A 51 7.79 -14.31 16.13
N GLN A 52 7.92 -15.59 15.79
CA GLN A 52 7.11 -16.24 14.75
C GLN A 52 5.60 -16.21 15.08
N ARG A 53 5.22 -16.37 16.35
CA ARG A 53 3.83 -16.20 16.79
C ARG A 53 3.31 -14.77 16.61
N PHE A 54 4.15 -13.77 16.89
CA PHE A 54 3.77 -12.37 16.65
C PHE A 54 3.59 -12.06 15.16
N LEU A 55 4.47 -12.57 14.30
CA LEU A 55 4.32 -12.44 12.85
C LEU A 55 3.01 -13.05 12.37
N GLY A 56 2.71 -14.31 12.76
CA GLY A 56 1.45 -14.96 12.42
C GLY A 56 0.23 -14.16 12.90
N ALA A 57 0.26 -13.61 14.12
CA ALA A 57 -0.83 -12.80 14.64
C ALA A 57 -1.07 -11.51 13.83
N ILE A 58 0.00 -10.86 13.34
CA ILE A 58 -0.12 -9.68 12.48
C ILE A 58 -0.67 -10.08 11.10
N GLN A 59 -0.18 -11.16 10.52
CA GLN A 59 -0.65 -11.68 9.23
C GLN A 59 -2.15 -11.98 9.27
N ASP A 60 -2.59 -12.71 10.29
CA ASP A 60 -4.00 -13.03 10.48
C ASP A 60 -4.84 -11.78 10.74
N ALA A 61 -4.28 -10.76 11.42
CA ALA A 61 -4.95 -9.49 11.61
C ALA A 61 -5.16 -8.74 10.29
N PHE A 62 -4.14 -8.65 9.43
CA PHE A 62 -4.27 -8.04 8.10
C PHE A 62 -5.26 -8.79 7.21
N ARG A 63 -5.23 -10.12 7.19
CA ARG A 63 -6.21 -10.92 6.44
C ARG A 63 -7.65 -10.59 6.83
N ARG A 64 -7.93 -10.43 8.14
CA ARG A 64 -9.25 -9.99 8.63
C ARG A 64 -9.61 -8.58 8.18
N ILE A 65 -8.65 -7.66 8.03
CA ILE A 65 -8.91 -6.33 7.47
C ILE A 65 -9.34 -6.43 6.02
N TRP A 66 -8.70 -7.29 5.23
CA TRP A 66 -8.99 -7.45 3.79
C TRP A 66 -10.38 -8.00 3.50
N GLU A 67 -10.99 -8.71 4.46
CA GLU A 67 -12.39 -9.14 4.38
C GLU A 67 -13.38 -7.96 4.42
N ARG A 68 -12.97 -6.81 4.99
CA ARG A 68 -13.83 -5.64 5.24
C ARG A 68 -13.42 -4.39 4.45
N ALA A 69 -12.15 -4.26 4.09
CA ALA A 69 -11.62 -3.07 3.42
C ALA A 69 -10.61 -3.45 2.32
N PRO A 70 -10.67 -2.83 1.14
CA PRO A 70 -9.74 -3.11 0.04
C PRO A 70 -8.33 -2.53 0.27
N SER A 71 -8.17 -1.66 1.27
CA SER A 71 -6.87 -1.10 1.68
C SER A 71 -6.98 -0.49 3.08
N LEU A 72 -5.83 -0.33 3.75
CA LEU A 72 -5.73 0.37 5.02
C LEU A 72 -4.78 1.56 4.86
N ARG A 73 -5.34 2.78 4.83
CA ARG A 73 -4.56 4.03 4.81
C ARG A 73 -4.53 4.65 6.21
N LEU A 74 -3.33 4.99 6.67
CA LEU A 74 -3.06 5.65 7.94
C LEU A 74 -2.28 6.94 7.68
N MET A 75 -2.70 8.02 8.33
CA MET A 75 -1.95 9.26 8.37
C MET A 75 -1.01 9.22 9.58
N VAL A 76 0.24 9.63 9.38
CA VAL A 76 1.25 9.67 10.43
C VAL A 76 1.25 11.07 11.04
N GLU A 77 0.93 11.14 12.33
CA GLU A 77 1.12 12.31 13.16
C GLU A 77 2.30 12.07 14.12
N GLU A 78 2.82 13.13 14.75
CA GLU A 78 4.02 13.03 15.59
C GLU A 78 3.88 12.02 16.74
N GLN A 79 2.68 11.88 17.32
CA GLN A 79 2.42 11.04 18.50
C GLN A 79 1.31 10.00 18.27
N ALA A 80 0.76 9.90 17.06
CA ALA A 80 -0.37 9.02 16.77
C ALA A 80 -0.42 8.62 15.29
N LEU A 81 -1.12 7.52 15.01
CA LEU A 81 -1.57 7.22 13.66
C LEU A 81 -3.05 7.57 13.57
N ARG A 82 -3.43 8.32 12.55
CA ARG A 82 -4.82 8.69 12.30
C ARG A 82 -5.39 7.81 11.20
N TRP A 83 -6.44 7.07 11.52
CA TRP A 83 -7.24 6.33 10.57
C TRP A 83 -8.57 7.06 10.41
N GLN A 84 -8.89 7.51 9.19
CA GLN A 84 -10.03 8.40 8.94
C GLN A 84 -10.02 9.63 9.89
N GLU A 85 -11.05 9.80 10.70
CA GLU A 85 -11.17 10.87 11.71
C GLU A 85 -10.69 10.45 13.10
N GLN A 86 -10.26 9.19 13.28
CA GLN A 86 -9.91 8.60 14.56
C GLN A 86 -8.40 8.59 14.77
N LYS A 87 -7.95 9.16 15.89
CA LYS A 87 -6.54 9.12 16.32
C LYS A 87 -6.29 7.89 17.18
N ILE A 88 -5.30 7.10 16.81
CA ILE A 88 -4.89 5.88 17.49
C ILE A 88 -3.47 6.09 18.01
N SER A 89 -3.33 6.05 19.33
CA SER A 89 -2.03 6.11 19.99
C SER A 89 -1.30 4.77 19.84
N VAL A 90 -0.06 4.81 19.35
CA VAL A 90 0.78 3.63 19.06
C VAL A 90 2.09 3.68 19.84
N GLY A 91 1.97 3.92 21.15
CA GLY A 91 3.08 4.08 22.08
C GLY A 91 3.22 5.50 22.60
N GLU A 92 4.27 5.75 23.37
CA GLU A 92 4.47 7.02 24.06
C GLU A 92 5.88 7.56 23.77
N GLY A 93 5.95 8.89 23.54
CA GLY A 93 7.21 9.62 23.40
C GLY A 93 8.00 9.30 22.13
N ARG A 94 9.32 9.53 22.19
CA ARG A 94 10.25 9.39 21.05
C ARG A 94 10.51 7.94 20.62
N GLU A 95 10.05 6.98 21.41
CA GLU A 95 10.09 5.55 21.05
C GLU A 95 8.75 5.06 20.50
N SER A 96 7.76 5.95 20.35
CA SER A 96 6.47 5.58 19.76
C SER A 96 6.64 5.20 18.30
N PHE A 97 5.81 4.25 17.86
CA PHE A 97 5.83 3.79 16.48
C PHE A 97 5.54 4.94 15.52
N ALA A 98 4.59 5.81 15.86
CA ALA A 98 4.25 7.01 15.08
C ALA A 98 5.45 7.97 14.92
N PHE A 99 6.19 8.22 16.00
CA PHE A 99 7.31 9.16 15.97
C PHE A 99 8.45 8.68 15.05
N LEU A 100 8.67 7.36 14.94
CA LEU A 100 9.69 6.79 14.05
C LEU A 100 9.43 7.10 12.58
N PHE A 101 8.18 7.02 12.13
CA PHE A 101 7.81 7.44 10.78
C PHE A 101 7.85 8.96 10.66
N TYR A 102 7.38 9.67 11.68
CA TYR A 102 7.25 11.11 11.61
C TYR A 102 8.59 11.85 11.52
N LYS A 103 9.59 11.43 12.31
CA LYS A 103 10.92 12.04 12.35
C LYS A 103 11.64 11.95 11.00
N ASP A 104 11.37 10.85 10.28
CA ASP A 104 11.95 10.47 8.98
C ASP A 104 11.07 10.98 7.81
N GLY A 105 10.19 11.96 8.08
CA GLY A 105 9.40 12.63 7.05
C GLY A 105 8.20 11.86 6.51
N ILE A 106 7.95 10.63 6.95
CA ILE A 106 6.79 9.83 6.50
C ILE A 106 5.50 10.42 7.08
N ARG A 107 4.49 10.60 6.24
CA ARG A 107 3.21 11.25 6.55
C ARG A 107 1.99 10.39 6.26
N SER A 108 2.13 9.36 5.43
CA SER A 108 1.06 8.39 5.20
C SER A 108 1.62 6.99 4.95
N LEU A 109 0.89 5.99 5.42
CA LEU A 109 1.15 4.57 5.19
C LEU A 109 -0.10 3.97 4.54
N THR A 110 0.05 3.25 3.44
CA THR A 110 -1.04 2.55 2.78
C THR A 110 -0.67 1.08 2.62
N PHE A 111 -1.46 0.21 3.25
CA PHE A 111 -1.32 -1.23 3.15
C PHE A 111 -2.39 -1.79 2.20
N LEU A 112 -1.99 -2.72 1.35
CA LEU A 112 -2.84 -3.37 0.35
C LEU A 112 -2.92 -4.89 0.63
N PRO A 113 -3.95 -5.58 0.10
CA PRO A 113 -4.04 -7.03 0.16
C PRO A 113 -2.76 -7.70 -0.36
N GLY A 114 -2.24 -8.68 0.37
CA GLY A 114 -0.93 -9.29 0.12
C GLY A 114 0.19 -8.74 1.02
N PHE A 115 -0.05 -7.65 1.76
CA PHE A 115 0.93 -7.13 2.72
C PHE A 115 1.27 -8.13 3.83
N GLU A 116 0.36 -9.03 4.19
CA GLU A 116 0.60 -10.09 5.17
C GLU A 116 1.87 -10.91 4.87
N ASP A 117 2.17 -11.13 3.58
CA ASP A 117 3.36 -11.87 3.16
C ASP A 117 4.64 -11.01 3.23
N GLU A 118 4.49 -9.69 3.34
CA GLU A 118 5.58 -8.71 3.40
C GLU A 118 5.86 -8.21 4.83
N VAL A 119 5.02 -8.57 5.80
CA VAL A 119 5.11 -8.12 7.21
C VAL A 119 6.50 -8.36 7.79
N GLU A 120 7.12 -9.52 7.54
CA GLU A 120 8.43 -9.84 8.09
C GLU A 120 9.52 -8.88 7.57
N ARG A 121 9.50 -8.57 6.26
CA ARG A 121 10.43 -7.61 5.63
C ARG A 121 10.21 -6.20 6.18
N PHE A 122 8.95 -5.79 6.31
CA PHE A 122 8.58 -4.50 6.90
C PHE A 122 9.10 -4.37 8.33
N MET A 123 8.85 -5.38 9.17
CA MET A 123 9.32 -5.43 10.55
C MET A 123 10.84 -5.37 10.65
N ALA A 124 11.55 -6.06 9.75
CA ALA A 124 13.01 -6.02 9.68
C ALA A 124 13.54 -4.62 9.32
N ALA A 125 12.94 -3.95 8.33
CA ALA A 125 13.32 -2.60 7.92
C ALA A 125 13.12 -1.57 9.05
N VAL A 126 11.95 -1.57 9.69
CA VAL A 126 11.66 -0.65 10.80
C VAL A 126 12.56 -0.95 12.01
N SER A 127 12.85 -2.22 12.30
CA SER A 127 13.75 -2.63 13.39
C SER A 127 15.18 -2.14 13.13
N ARG A 128 15.64 -2.27 11.88
CA ARG A 128 16.95 -1.80 11.46
C ARG A 128 17.06 -0.27 11.54
N ALA A 129 16.05 0.48 11.11
CA ALA A 129 16.03 1.95 11.21
C ALA A 129 16.29 2.44 12.64
N ARG A 130 15.66 1.81 13.63
CA ARG A 130 15.86 2.14 15.05
C ARG A 130 17.24 1.81 15.60
N GLN A 131 17.87 0.76 15.08
CA GLN A 131 19.24 0.43 15.47
C GLN A 131 20.25 1.40 14.85
N ILE A 132 19.94 1.88 13.64
CA ILE A 132 20.79 2.79 12.86
C ILE A 132 20.58 4.26 13.23
N ASP A 133 19.60 4.61 14.06
CA ASP A 133 19.43 5.97 14.63
C ASP A 133 20.69 6.53 15.35
N GLN A 134 21.76 5.73 15.52
CA GLN A 134 23.08 6.17 15.99
C GLN A 134 24.14 6.38 14.87
N SER A 135 23.87 6.05 13.60
CA SER A 135 24.90 5.96 12.54
C SER A 135 24.48 6.23 11.08
N GLY A 136 23.20 6.48 10.72
CA GLY A 136 22.93 7.33 9.54
C GLY A 136 22.11 6.84 8.33
N ASP A 137 21.35 5.74 8.40
CA ASP A 137 20.29 5.43 7.42
C ASP A 137 18.92 5.86 7.95
N ASP A 138 18.23 6.74 7.21
CA ASP A 138 16.84 7.13 7.43
C ASP A 138 15.89 5.96 7.05
N LEU A 139 14.82 5.73 7.82
CA LEU A 139 13.79 4.72 7.56
C LEU A 139 13.26 4.75 6.13
N VAL A 140 13.14 5.93 5.51
CA VAL A 140 12.67 6.05 4.11
C VAL A 140 13.58 5.26 3.17
N THR A 141 14.90 5.35 3.34
CA THR A 141 15.87 4.62 2.52
C THR A 141 15.69 3.11 2.69
N LEU A 142 15.56 2.66 3.94
CA LEU A 142 15.37 1.23 4.22
C LEU A 142 14.06 0.68 3.66
N LEU A 143 12.98 1.46 3.71
CA LEU A 143 11.70 1.06 3.12
C LEU A 143 11.77 1.03 1.59
N TRP A 144 12.52 1.95 0.97
CA TRP A 144 12.73 1.98 -0.47
C TRP A 144 13.48 0.74 -0.98
N GLU A 145 14.54 0.31 -0.29
CA GLU A 145 15.32 -0.88 -0.64
C GLU A 145 14.53 -2.19 -0.62
N GLN A 146 13.41 -2.26 0.11
CA GLN A 146 12.63 -3.48 0.23
C GLN A 146 11.71 -3.75 -0.98
N GLU A 147 11.47 -2.76 -1.85
CA GLU A 147 10.64 -2.90 -3.06
C GLU A 147 9.27 -3.58 -2.81
N PHE A 148 8.57 -3.14 -1.76
CA PHE A 148 7.27 -3.68 -1.38
C PHE A 148 6.25 -3.63 -2.52
N GLN A 149 5.47 -4.70 -2.67
CA GLN A 149 4.40 -4.76 -3.68
C GLN A 149 3.07 -4.28 -3.11
N CYS A 150 2.83 -4.54 -1.83
CA CYS A 150 1.55 -4.34 -1.16
C CYS A 150 1.62 -3.26 -0.08
N PHE A 151 2.67 -2.44 -0.10
CA PHE A 151 2.87 -1.33 0.82
C PHE A 151 3.36 -0.09 0.10
N GLN A 152 2.71 1.03 0.40
CA GLN A 152 3.02 2.34 -0.15
C GLN A 152 3.12 3.34 1.00
N TYR A 153 3.96 4.35 0.83
CA TYR A 153 4.10 5.40 1.82
C TYR A 153 4.27 6.76 1.14
N GLY A 154 3.73 7.79 1.81
CA GLY A 154 3.92 9.18 1.43
C GLY A 154 4.89 9.81 2.41
N TYR A 155 5.89 10.52 1.90
CA TYR A 155 6.85 11.25 2.72
C TYR A 155 7.01 12.68 2.23
N VAL A 156 7.45 13.55 3.15
CA VAL A 156 7.84 14.92 2.85
C VAL A 156 9.35 14.98 3.00
N ASP A 157 10.03 15.34 1.92
CA ASP A 157 11.46 15.60 1.97
C ASP A 157 11.71 16.92 2.72
N MET A 158 12.23 16.82 3.95
CA MET A 158 12.52 18.00 4.77
C MET A 158 13.75 18.77 4.27
N LEU A 159 14.57 18.21 3.37
CA LEU A 159 15.67 18.92 2.71
C LEU A 159 15.22 19.72 1.49
N ALA A 160 14.06 19.38 0.91
CA ALA A 160 13.47 20.13 -0.18
C ALA A 160 12.62 21.29 0.38
N GLU A 161 13.22 22.49 0.51
CA GLU A 161 12.44 23.71 0.79
C GLU A 161 11.36 23.92 -0.30
N GLY A 162 10.11 23.57 0.02
CA GLY A 162 8.92 24.00 -0.71
C GLY A 162 8.32 23.06 -1.76
N VAL A 163 8.31 21.73 -1.58
CA VAL A 163 7.74 20.79 -2.57
C VAL A 163 6.69 19.83 -1.99
N GLU A 164 5.70 19.54 -2.84
CA GLU A 164 4.52 18.67 -2.68
C GLU A 164 4.84 17.24 -2.21
N MET A 165 3.84 16.60 -1.58
CA MET A 165 3.92 15.20 -1.12
C MET A 165 4.27 14.25 -2.27
N TYR A 166 5.36 13.50 -2.13
CA TYR A 166 5.71 12.43 -3.06
C TYR A 166 5.13 11.11 -2.55
N GLU A 167 4.27 10.46 -3.34
CA GLU A 167 3.85 9.07 -3.08
C GLU A 167 4.90 8.12 -3.66
N ALA A 168 5.71 7.51 -2.79
CA ALA A 168 6.62 6.45 -3.20
C ALA A 168 5.80 5.17 -3.39
N LYS A 169 5.59 4.80 -4.65
CA LYS A 169 5.05 3.48 -5.00
C LYS A 169 6.18 2.48 -4.92
N GLY A 170 6.08 1.53 -3.99
CA GLY A 170 6.69 0.22 -4.19
C GLY A 170 6.21 -0.32 -5.54
N THR A 171 7.13 -0.84 -6.34
CA THR A 171 6.93 -1.13 -7.77
C THR A 171 5.74 -2.06 -7.97
N GLY A 172 4.59 -1.49 -8.32
CA GLY A 172 3.31 -2.20 -8.26
C GLY A 172 3.18 -3.32 -9.27
N LEU A 173 2.74 -4.48 -8.82
CA LEU A 173 1.90 -5.37 -9.63
C LEU A 173 0.54 -4.70 -9.80
N GLU A 174 0.23 -4.35 -11.04
CA GLU A 174 -1.09 -3.88 -11.44
C GLU A 174 -2.11 -4.97 -11.09
N THR A 175 -3.00 -4.69 -10.13
CA THR A 175 -4.08 -5.62 -9.80
C THR A 175 -5.07 -5.62 -10.96
N VAL A 176 -4.87 -6.51 -11.92
CA VAL A 176 -5.79 -6.70 -13.04
C VAL A 176 -7.09 -7.25 -12.46
N GLN A 177 -8.19 -6.51 -12.61
CA GLN A 177 -9.48 -7.04 -12.18
C GLN A 177 -9.83 -8.28 -13.03
N PRO A 178 -10.34 -9.39 -12.45
CA PRO A 178 -10.66 -10.60 -13.20
C PRO A 178 -11.68 -10.37 -14.34
N GLN A 179 -12.45 -9.28 -14.26
CA GLN A 179 -13.38 -8.86 -15.31
C GLN A 179 -12.68 -8.26 -16.55
N GLN A 180 -11.42 -7.81 -16.44
CA GLN A 180 -10.65 -7.24 -17.55
C GLN A 180 -9.92 -8.31 -18.37
N ILE A 181 -9.61 -9.47 -17.78
CA ILE A 181 -8.97 -10.60 -18.47
C ILE A 181 -9.92 -11.21 -19.52
N ALA A 182 -11.21 -11.31 -19.20
CA ALA A 182 -12.22 -11.87 -20.12
C ALA A 182 -12.45 -11.02 -21.38
N ALA A 183 -12.25 -9.70 -21.29
CA ALA A 183 -12.41 -8.80 -22.43
C ALA A 183 -11.20 -8.85 -23.39
N GLN A 184 -10.00 -9.07 -22.87
CA GLN A 184 -8.75 -9.09 -23.66
C GLN A 184 -8.58 -10.41 -24.42
N VAL A 185 -8.92 -11.54 -23.78
CA VAL A 185 -8.84 -12.87 -24.44
C VAL A 185 -9.81 -12.99 -25.62
N ASN A 186 -10.93 -12.24 -25.64
CA ASN A 186 -11.91 -12.32 -26.74
C ASN A 186 -11.61 -11.33 -27.90
N ALA A 187 -10.76 -10.32 -27.68
CA ALA A 187 -10.35 -9.36 -28.70
C ALA A 187 -9.17 -9.88 -29.54
N GLU A 188 -8.23 -10.63 -28.95
CA GLU A 188 -7.08 -11.19 -29.67
C GLU A 188 -7.44 -12.36 -30.61
N VAL A 189 -8.57 -13.05 -30.40
CA VAL A 189 -9.02 -14.15 -31.30
C VAL A 189 -9.70 -13.64 -32.57
N GLN A 190 -10.15 -12.38 -32.62
CA GLN A 190 -10.81 -11.81 -33.81
C GLN A 190 -9.85 -11.06 -34.74
N GLU A 191 -8.75 -10.49 -34.23
CA GLU A 191 -7.80 -9.76 -35.07
C GLU A 191 -6.85 -10.70 -35.85
N THR A 192 -6.63 -11.93 -35.37
CA THR A 192 -5.85 -12.95 -36.09
C THR A 192 -6.62 -13.67 -37.21
N ALA A 193 -7.96 -13.57 -37.24
CA ALA A 193 -8.79 -14.19 -38.28
C ALA A 193 -9.07 -13.28 -39.48
N ALA A 194 -8.87 -11.97 -39.37
CA ALA A 194 -9.21 -11.01 -40.43
C ALA A 194 -8.04 -10.69 -41.40
N ALA A 195 -6.82 -11.12 -41.12
CA ALA A 195 -5.64 -10.82 -41.94
C ALA A 195 -5.26 -11.93 -42.96
N GLY A 196 -6.05 -13.01 -43.05
CA GLY A 196 -5.71 -14.20 -43.85
C GLY A 196 -6.35 -14.30 -45.24
N GLU A 197 -7.28 -13.43 -45.61
CA GLU A 197 -8.11 -13.62 -46.80
C GLU A 197 -8.19 -12.36 -47.69
N GLU A 198 -7.07 -11.87 -48.21
CA GLU A 198 -7.12 -10.99 -49.39
C GLU A 198 -5.75 -10.93 -50.09
N GLN A 199 -5.42 -11.97 -50.85
CA GLN A 199 -4.74 -11.86 -52.15
C GLN A 199 -4.50 -13.26 -52.73
N SER A 200 -5.56 -13.79 -53.36
CA SER A 200 -5.41 -14.80 -54.40
C SER A 200 -6.00 -14.26 -55.69
N ALA A 201 -5.25 -14.49 -56.76
CA ALA A 201 -5.57 -14.32 -58.17
C ALA A 201 -5.53 -12.87 -58.71
N GLN A 202 -4.62 -12.63 -59.66
CA GLN A 202 -4.91 -12.96 -61.05
C GLN A 202 -3.64 -13.02 -61.94
N PRO A 203 -3.71 -13.64 -63.14
CA PRO A 203 -2.64 -14.45 -63.71
C PRO A 203 -2.08 -13.90 -65.06
N VAL A 204 -1.14 -14.68 -65.64
CA VAL A 204 -0.63 -14.70 -67.04
C VAL A 204 0.08 -13.41 -67.53
N THR A 205 1.18 -13.40 -68.29
CA THR A 205 1.53 -14.18 -69.50
C THR A 205 3.02 -13.95 -69.86
N GLU A 206 3.74 -15.04 -70.17
CA GLU A 206 4.67 -15.29 -71.29
C GLU A 206 5.71 -14.28 -71.84
N ALA A 207 6.83 -14.90 -72.31
CA ALA A 207 7.69 -14.58 -73.45
C ALA A 207 8.88 -13.60 -73.28
N ALA A 208 10.10 -14.14 -73.22
CA ALA A 208 11.04 -14.27 -74.37
C ALA A 208 12.50 -14.36 -73.88
#